data_AF-A0A958FGK6-F1
#
_entry.id   AF-A0A958FGK6-F1
#
_cell.length_a   1.000
_cell.length_b   1.000
_cell.length_c   1.000
_cell.angle_alpha   90.00
_cell.angle_beta   90.00
_cell.angle_gamma   90.00
#
_symmetry.space_group_name_H-M   'P 1'
#
loop_
_entity.id
_entity.type
_entity.pdbx_description
1 polymer ?
#
loop_
_entity_poly.entity_id
_entity_poly.type
_entity_poly.pdbx_seq_one_letter_code
_entity_poly.pdbx_strand_id
1 'polypeptide(L)'
;TAEIQDSLLAVEARHLMLQKRLPELVDKAIQAFQGGNYLTPEDNNALMYIEEILAIDPENNYILKMKQKIIKFYMEQGDQAVARQSRNTAIRYYETVLRIEPLYMPAIDKL
;
A
#
# COMPACT_ATOMS: atom_id res chain seq x y z
N THR A 1 32.17 -18.88 7.60
CA THR A 1 32.17 -19.38 8.99
C THR A 1 30.79 -19.89 9.32
N ALA A 2 30.63 -20.78 10.30
CA ALA A 2 29.34 -21.39 10.66
C ALA A 2 28.23 -20.35 10.92
N GLU A 3 28.57 -19.19 11.49
CA GLU A 3 27.65 -18.05 11.69
C GLU A 3 26.96 -17.53 10.41
N ILE A 4 27.67 -17.47 9.27
CA ILE A 4 27.10 -16.99 8.01
C ILE A 4 26.11 -18.02 7.45
N GLN A 5 26.40 -19.31 7.62
CA GLN A 5 25.54 -20.41 7.18
C GLN A 5 24.24 -20.45 8.00
N ASP A 6 24.34 -20.29 9.32
CA ASP A 6 23.20 -20.28 10.24
C ASP A 6 22.30 -19.05 10.00
N SER A 7 22.90 -17.89 9.72
CA SER A 7 22.15 -16.68 9.37
C SER A 7 21.41 -16.81 8.03
N LEU A 8 22.03 -17.43 7.03
CA LEU A 8 21.41 -17.68 5.73
C LEU A 8 20.19 -18.61 5.84
N LEU A 9 20.34 -19.72 6.58
CA LEU A 9 19.25 -20.68 6.84
C LEU A 9 18.06 -20.02 7.54
N ALA A 10 18.32 -19.11 8.49
CA ALA A 10 17.26 -18.38 9.18
C ALA A 10 16.50 -17.42 8.24
N VAL A 11 17.20 -16.77 7.31
CA VAL A 11 16.60 -15.89 6.30
C VAL A 11 15.74 -16.69 5.32
N GLU A 12 16.23 -17.83 4.84
CA GLU A 12 15.49 -18.72 3.94
C GLU A 12 14.23 -19.27 4.60
N ALA A 13 14.33 -19.74 5.85
CA ALA A 13 13.19 -20.22 6.62
C ALA A 13 12.15 -19.12 6.84
N ARG A 14 12.59 -17.89 7.14
CA ARG A 14 11.71 -16.72 7.26
C ARG A 14 11.03 -16.40 5.95
N HIS A 15 11.76 -16.41 4.85
CA HIS A 15 11.20 -16.16 3.52
C HIS A 15 10.15 -17.22 3.15
N LEU A 16 10.42 -18.49 3.41
CA LEU A 16 9.46 -19.58 3.18
C LEU A 16 8.18 -19.43 4.04
N MET A 17 8.33 -19.05 5.31
CA MET A 17 7.16 -18.79 6.17
C MET A 17 6.33 -17.61 5.66
N LEU A 18 6.99 -16.55 5.19
CA LEU A 18 6.30 -15.38 4.61
C LEU A 18 5.57 -15.75 3.31
N GLN A 19 6.20 -16.53 2.42
CA GLN A 19 5.54 -17.02 1.21
C GLN A 19 4.29 -17.86 1.53
N LYS A 20 4.30 -18.68 2.58
CA LYS A 20 3.13 -19.46 3.01
C LYS A 20 1.97 -18.59 3.51
N ARG A 21 2.25 -17.39 4.02
CA ARG A 21 1.24 -16.42 4.47
C ARG A 21 0.68 -15.57 3.34
N LEU A 22 1.32 -15.57 2.17
CA LEU A 22 0.95 -14.73 1.03
C LEU A 22 -0.54 -14.87 0.62
N PRO A 23 -1.13 -16.09 0.54
CA PRO A 23 -2.55 -16.21 0.18
C PRO A 23 -3.48 -15.54 1.20
N GLU A 24 -3.22 -15.71 2.49
CA GLU A 24 -4.02 -15.09 3.55
C GLU A 24 -3.91 -13.56 3.53
N LEU A 25 -2.72 -13.04 3.27
CA LEU A 25 -2.51 -11.59 3.12
C LEU A 25 -3.26 -11.04 1.91
N VAL A 26 -3.23 -11.73 0.77
CA VAL A 26 -3.96 -11.35 -0.44
C VAL A 26 -5.46 -11.31 -0.17
N ASP A 27 -6.03 -12.32 0.49
CA ASP A 27 -7.44 -12.35 0.83
C ASP A 27 -7.84 -11.18 1.73
N LYS A 28 -7.02 -10.88 2.76
CA LYS A 28 -7.25 -9.75 3.66
C LYS A 28 -7.13 -8.40 2.94
N ALA A 29 -6.15 -8.23 2.05
CA ALA A 29 -6.01 -7.05 1.22
C ALA A 29 -7.26 -6.81 0.35
N ILE A 30 -7.76 -7.87 -0.29
CA ILE A 30 -8.98 -7.82 -1.12
C ILE A 30 -10.19 -7.44 -0.26
N GLN A 31 -10.39 -8.07 0.90
CA GLN A 31 -11.52 -7.77 1.78
C GLN A 31 -11.49 -6.32 2.28
N ALA A 32 -10.33 -5.86 2.77
CA ALA A 32 -10.17 -4.48 3.23
C ALA A 32 -10.39 -3.47 2.08
N PHE A 33 -9.87 -3.77 0.89
CA PHE A 33 -10.04 -2.93 -0.29
C PHE A 33 -11.52 -2.85 -0.73
N GLN A 34 -12.22 -3.99 -0.76
CA GLN A 34 -13.65 -4.03 -1.10
C GLN A 34 -14.52 -3.35 -0.05
N GLY A 35 -14.11 -3.39 1.22
CA GLY A 35 -14.74 -2.66 2.31
C GLY A 35 -14.47 -1.15 2.33
N GLY A 36 -13.62 -0.63 1.45
CA GLY A 36 -13.21 0.78 1.46
C GLY A 36 -12.26 1.15 2.60
N ASN A 37 -11.74 0.16 3.33
CA ASN A 37 -10.79 0.33 4.43
C ASN A 37 -9.38 0.54 3.86
N TYR A 38 -9.15 1.63 3.13
CA TYR A 38 -7.91 1.82 2.38
C TYR A 38 -6.71 2.13 3.27
N LEU A 39 -6.88 3.05 4.23
CA LEU A 39 -5.83 3.47 5.18
C LEU A 39 -6.34 3.55 6.62
N THR A 40 -7.61 3.20 6.83
CA THR A 40 -8.28 3.18 8.12
C THR A 40 -9.10 1.89 8.21
N PRO A 41 -9.17 1.20 9.36
CA PRO A 41 -8.52 1.54 10.63
C PRO A 41 -6.98 1.47 10.58
N GLU A 42 -6.30 1.89 11.66
CA GLU A 42 -4.83 1.87 11.72
C GLU A 42 -4.28 0.46 11.51
N ASP A 43 -4.97 -0.54 12.08
CA ASP A 43 -4.82 -1.94 11.78
C ASP A 43 -5.83 -2.40 10.71
N ASN A 44 -5.53 -3.52 10.05
CA ASN A 44 -6.49 -4.21 9.19
C ASN A 44 -7.05 -3.36 8.01
N ASN A 45 -6.19 -2.56 7.39
CA ASN A 45 -6.51 -1.80 6.17
C ASN A 45 -5.79 -2.36 4.94
N ALA A 46 -6.28 -1.96 3.76
CA ALA A 46 -5.79 -2.46 2.49
C ALA A 46 -4.32 -2.10 2.26
N LEU A 47 -3.90 -0.86 2.58
CA LEU A 47 -2.52 -0.43 2.36
C LEU A 47 -1.52 -1.27 3.18
N MET A 48 -1.84 -1.55 4.45
CA MET A 48 -1.02 -2.39 5.32
C MET A 48 -0.76 -3.77 4.69
N TYR A 49 -1.82 -4.47 4.25
CA TYR A 49 -1.65 -5.78 3.62
C TYR A 49 -0.97 -5.69 2.26
N ILE A 50 -1.25 -4.66 1.46
CA ILE A 50 -0.57 -4.41 0.18
C ILE A 50 0.94 -4.28 0.40
N GLU A 51 1.37 -3.50 1.39
CA GLU A 51 2.79 -3.31 1.73
C GLU A 51 3.45 -4.60 2.22
N GLU A 52 2.77 -5.38 3.07
CA GLU A 52 3.25 -6.69 3.50
C GLU A 52 3.42 -7.65 2.32
N ILE A 53 2.47 -7.69 1.38
CA ILE A 53 2.56 -8.52 0.19
C ILE A 53 3.71 -8.08 -0.71
N LEU A 54 3.84 -6.78 -0.99
CA LEU A 54 4.89 -6.26 -1.88
C LEU A 54 6.30 -6.39 -1.28
N ALA A 55 6.42 -6.51 0.05
CA ALA A 55 7.68 -6.89 0.68
C ALA A 55 8.07 -8.35 0.43
N ILE A 56 7.10 -9.23 0.14
CA ILE A 56 7.31 -10.67 -0.14
C ILE A 56 7.41 -10.93 -1.64
N ASP A 57 6.53 -10.32 -2.42
CA ASP A 57 6.40 -10.42 -3.87
C ASP A 57 6.28 -9.01 -4.48
N PRO A 58 7.41 -8.32 -4.70
CA PRO A 58 7.43 -6.94 -5.21
C PRO A 58 6.84 -6.80 -6.62
N GLU A 59 6.83 -7.88 -7.40
CA GLU A 59 6.34 -7.90 -8.78
C GLU A 59 4.88 -8.36 -8.88
N ASN A 60 4.17 -8.45 -7.76
CA ASN A 60 2.76 -8.83 -7.74
C ASN A 60 1.89 -7.80 -8.45
N ASN A 61 1.72 -7.98 -9.76
CA ASN A 61 0.99 -7.06 -10.63
C ASN A 61 -0.46 -6.84 -10.19
N TYR A 62 -1.08 -7.83 -9.54
CA TYR A 62 -2.44 -7.69 -9.03
C TYR A 62 -2.50 -6.70 -7.86
N ILE A 63 -1.57 -6.83 -6.91
CA ILE A 63 -1.48 -5.98 -5.73
C ILE A 63 -0.98 -4.57 -6.08
N LEU A 64 -0.02 -4.45 -7.01
CA LEU A 64 0.41 -3.16 -7.56
C LEU A 64 -0.77 -2.39 -8.19
N LYS A 65 -1.62 -3.07 -8.97
CA LYS A 65 -2.84 -2.47 -9.52
C LYS A 65 -3.84 -2.07 -8.44
N MET A 66 -3.94 -2.82 -7.35
CA MET A 66 -4.77 -2.45 -6.21
C MET A 66 -4.26 -1.15 -5.55
N LYS A 67 -2.96 -1.05 -5.27
CA LYS A 67 -2.31 0.17 -4.77
C LYS A 67 -2.60 1.39 -5.68
N GLN A 68 -2.45 1.21 -6.99
CA GLN A 68 -2.74 2.26 -7.98
C GLN A 68 -4.21 2.71 -7.96
N LYS A 69 -5.17 1.80 -7.73
CA LYS A 69 -6.59 2.17 -7.59
C LYS A 69 -6.82 3.05 -6.36
N ILE A 70 -6.15 2.76 -5.24
CA ILE A 70 -6.23 3.61 -4.03
C ILE A 70 -5.66 4.99 -4.31
N ILE A 71 -4.48 5.07 -4.93
CA ILE A 71 -3.85 6.34 -5.34
C ILE A 71 -4.80 7.15 -6.23
N LYS A 72 -5.35 6.52 -7.27
CA LYS A 72 -6.28 7.16 -8.19
C LYS A 72 -7.52 7.69 -7.48
N PHE A 73 -8.09 6.92 -6.56
CA PHE A 73 -9.23 7.34 -5.76
C PHE A 73 -8.94 8.64 -5.00
N TYR A 74 -7.82 8.71 -4.27
CA TYR A 74 -7.48 9.93 -3.51
C TYR A 74 -7.09 11.11 -4.39
N MET A 75 -6.44 10.89 -5.54
CA MET A 75 -6.22 11.94 -6.53
C MET A 75 -7.54 12.54 -7.02
N GLU A 76 -8.50 11.70 -7.40
CA GLU A 76 -9.83 12.14 -7.85
C GLU A 76 -10.60 12.90 -6.75
N GLN A 77 -10.51 12.45 -5.49
CA GLN A 77 -11.10 13.17 -4.36
C GLN A 77 -10.44 14.55 -4.15
N GLY A 78 -9.12 14.64 -4.31
CA GLY A 78 -8.37 15.89 -4.28
C GLY A 78 -8.84 16.85 -5.37
N ASP A 79 -8.89 16.39 -6.62
CA ASP A 79 -9.32 17.19 -7.77
C ASP A 79 -10.78 17.66 -7.63
N GLN A 80 -11.67 16.80 -7.12
CA GLN A 80 -13.05 17.19 -6.81
C GLN A 80 -13.12 18.26 -5.72
N ALA A 81 -12.28 18.19 -4.69
CA ALA A 81 -12.21 19.20 -3.65
C ALA A 81 -11.70 20.55 -4.18
N VAL A 82 -10.74 20.54 -5.12
CA VAL A 82 -10.31 21.76 -5.84
C VAL A 82 -11.47 22.37 -6.61
N ALA A 83 -12.22 21.57 -7.37
CA ALA A 83 -13.38 22.03 -8.13
C ALA A 83 -14.46 22.66 -7.24
N ARG A 84 -14.56 22.21 -5.98
CA ARG A 84 -15.47 22.75 -4.95
C ARG A 84 -14.86 23.91 -4.14
N GLN A 85 -13.74 24.48 -4.58
CA GLN A 85 -13.01 25.55 -3.89
C GLN A 85 -12.57 25.18 -2.45
N SER A 86 -12.52 23.89 -2.13
CA SER A 86 -12.17 23.37 -0.80
C SER A 86 -10.69 22.99 -0.74
N ARG A 87 -9.81 24.00 -0.84
CA ARG A 87 -8.36 23.79 -1.00
C ARG A 87 -7.72 22.96 0.11
N ASN A 88 -8.08 23.20 1.37
CA ASN A 88 -7.53 22.44 2.51
C ASN A 88 -7.90 20.96 2.43
N THR A 89 -9.11 20.64 1.99
CA THR A 89 -9.55 19.25 1.77
C THR A 89 -8.76 18.59 0.63
N ALA A 90 -8.53 19.33 -0.46
CA ALA A 90 -7.73 18.83 -1.58
C ALA A 90 -6.29 18.47 -1.14
N ILE A 91 -5.63 19.38 -0.41
CA ILE A 91 -4.29 19.17 0.13
C ILE A 91 -4.23 17.87 0.95
N ARG A 92 -5.18 17.63 1.86
CA ARG A 92 -5.22 16.41 2.67
C ARG A 92 -5.34 15.13 1.84
N TYR A 93 -6.05 15.19 0.72
CA TYR A 93 -6.14 14.04 -0.20
C TYR A 93 -4.83 13.81 -0.95
N TYR A 94 -4.17 14.88 -1.43
CA TYR A 94 -2.85 14.75 -2.07
C TYR A 94 -1.77 14.30 -1.09
N GLU A 95 -1.76 14.79 0.15
CA GLU A 95 -0.88 14.31 1.23
C GLU A 95 -1.12 12.82 1.54
N THR A 96 -2.39 12.37 1.45
CA THR A 96 -2.70 10.94 1.59
C THR A 96 -2.07 10.12 0.48
N VAL A 97 -2.04 10.62 -0.76
CA VAL A 97 -1.32 9.97 -1.87
C VAL A 97 0.17 9.91 -1.60
N LEU A 98 0.78 10.98 -1.09
CA LEU A 98 2.21 10.99 -0.73
C LEU A 98 2.55 10.06 0.45
N ARG A 99 1.59 9.82 1.36
CA ARG A 99 1.77 8.78 2.38
C ARG A 99 1.80 7.37 1.79
N ILE A 100 1.06 7.12 0.70
CA ILE A 100 1.04 5.83 0.00
C ILE A 100 2.28 5.67 -0.92
N GLU A 101 2.69 6.76 -1.57
CA GLU A 101 3.75 6.81 -2.56
C GLU A 101 4.52 8.15 -2.43
N PRO A 102 5.58 8.21 -1.60
CA PRO A 102 6.26 9.45 -1.21
C PRO A 102 6.85 10.32 -2.32
N LEU A 103 6.93 9.81 -3.55
CA LEU A 103 7.46 10.52 -4.72
C LEU A 103 6.47 10.53 -5.90
N TYR A 104 5.17 10.46 -5.62
CA TYR A 104 4.15 10.51 -6.65
C TYR A 104 4.01 11.93 -7.23
N MET A 105 4.74 12.19 -8.31
CA MET A 105 4.85 13.52 -8.94
C MET A 105 3.49 14.22 -9.17
N PRO A 106 2.42 13.54 -9.66
CA PRO A 106 1.15 14.21 -9.86
C PRO A 106 0.50 14.77 -8.59
N ALA A 107 0.81 14.24 -7.40
CA ALA A 107 0.36 14.81 -6.13
C ALA A 107 1.28 15.95 -5.65
N ILE A 108 2.60 15.83 -5.88
CA ILE A 108 3.59 16.88 -5.56
C ILE A 108 3.25 18.17 -6.31
N ASP A 109 2.89 18.09 -7.59
CA ASP A 109 2.53 19.25 -8.42
C ASP A 109 1.25 19.99 -7.97
N LYS A 110 0.50 19.42 -7.02
CA LYS A 110 -0.79 19.94 -6.56
C LYS A 110 -0.72 20.64 -5.20
N LEU A 111 0.42 20.55 -4.50
CA LEU A 111 0.65 21.17 -3.20
C LEU A 111 1.25 22.57 -3.36
#